data_AF-A0A7L4HJ21-F1
#
_entry.id   AF-A0A7L4HJ21-F1
#
_cell.length_a   1.000
_cell.length_b   1.000
_cell.length_c   1.000
_cell.angle_alpha   90.00
_cell.angle_beta   90.00
_cell.angle_gamma   90.00
#
_symmetry.space_group_name_H-M   'P 1'
#
loop_
_entity.id
_entity.type
_entity.pdbx_description
1 polymer ?
#
loop_
_entity_poly.entity_id
_entity_poly.type
_entity_poly.pdbx_seq_one_letter_code
_entity_poly.pdbx_strand_id
1 'polypeptide(L)'
;IDRALKVYHVYMEEKYHRDPVPPIPELPATVRKYFINILTTNYLFMKKCVQSNPGVPIQQQWLMSVLMLVPQSLMEGKESELLAEKLLGEIIRDYEMSMRRCVVRNVLIKPDVKGLEDEEEAPLPLLPLGLDFSRPWHNSFIQAKNQILSNLHILHPTMKTLLDFGYAAFSAFLIVDFSSFRLKGPIDCESLKTDVSLSCSKAEEKILSTWYQRIIGLFTQKESLNGVKSDQVDSFYNCVATLMSNQLKELLRRTVEAFVKLFDPEDRNCLPLFKMELTLDEKKMEFYPSFQDLEEAILFMVNRIGQTLQ
;
A
#
# COMPACT_ATOMS: atom_id res chain seq x y z
N ILE A 1 28.57 -15.50 2.68
CA ILE A 1 27.49 -16.32 2.06
C ILE A 1 28.01 -17.05 0.82
N ASP A 2 28.68 -16.36 -0.12
CA ASP A 2 29.10 -16.93 -1.42
C ASP A 2 30.07 -18.14 -1.35
N ARG A 3 31.02 -18.15 -0.39
CA ARG A 3 32.00 -19.24 -0.27
C ARG A 3 31.40 -20.54 0.27
N ALA A 4 30.45 -20.46 1.21
CA ALA A 4 29.78 -21.62 1.78
C ALA A 4 28.83 -22.27 0.77
N LEU A 5 28.14 -21.47 -0.05
CA LEU A 5 27.30 -21.95 -1.14
C LEU A 5 28.13 -22.64 -2.23
N LYS A 6 29.29 -22.09 -2.61
CA LYS A 6 30.21 -22.77 -3.55
C LYS A 6 30.69 -24.13 -3.04
N VAL A 7 31.08 -24.22 -1.76
CA VAL A 7 31.46 -25.50 -1.14
C VAL A 7 30.29 -26.48 -1.12
N TYR A 8 29.07 -26.00 -0.84
CA TYR A 8 27.87 -26.83 -0.91
C TYR A 8 27.59 -27.36 -2.32
N HIS A 9 27.71 -26.52 -3.36
CA HIS A 9 27.50 -26.94 -4.74
C HIS A 9 28.52 -27.99 -5.18
N VAL A 10 29.80 -27.79 -4.89
CA VAL A 10 30.86 -28.77 -5.17
C VAL A 10 30.61 -30.09 -4.44
N TYR A 11 30.23 -30.03 -3.16
CA TYR A 11 29.89 -31.23 -2.38
C TYR A 11 28.65 -31.96 -2.94
N MET A 12 27.64 -31.22 -3.41
CA MET A 12 26.46 -31.80 -4.03
C MET A 12 26.79 -32.47 -5.37
N GLU A 13 27.65 -31.86 -6.20
CA GLU A 13 28.17 -32.46 -7.44
C GLU A 13 28.94 -33.76 -7.18
N GLU A 14 29.84 -33.78 -6.20
CA GLU A 14 30.55 -35.01 -5.78
C GLU A 14 29.59 -36.11 -5.30
N LYS A 15 28.48 -35.75 -4.66
CA LYS A 15 27.48 -36.72 -4.19
C LYS A 15 26.69 -37.37 -5.32
N TYR A 16 26.50 -36.68 -6.45
CA TYR A 16 25.92 -37.26 -7.67
C TYR A 16 26.87 -38.26 -8.36
N HIS A 17 28.16 -38.25 -8.01
CA HIS A 17 29.18 -39.19 -8.54
C HIS A 17 29.39 -40.44 -7.67
N ARG A 18 28.56 -40.68 -6.63
CA ARG A 18 28.60 -41.97 -5.93
C ARG A 18 28.19 -43.09 -6.89
N ASP A 19 28.88 -44.23 -6.82
CA ASP A 19 28.59 -45.41 -7.62
C ASP A 19 27.09 -45.75 -7.52
N PRO A 20 26.43 -46.08 -8.65
CA PRO A 20 25.02 -46.37 -8.68
C PRO A 20 24.69 -47.53 -7.72
N VAL A 21 23.51 -47.45 -7.09
CA VAL A 21 23.01 -48.48 -6.18
C VAL A 21 23.08 -49.83 -6.90
N PRO A 22 23.73 -50.87 -6.32
CA PRO A 22 23.78 -52.19 -6.95
C PRO A 22 22.38 -52.69 -7.28
N PRO A 23 22.16 -53.28 -8.47
CA PRO A 23 20.84 -53.77 -8.85
C PRO A 23 20.35 -54.83 -7.85
N ILE A 24 19.08 -54.71 -7.45
CA ILE A 24 18.44 -55.66 -6.53
C ILE A 24 18.44 -57.05 -7.19
N PRO A 25 19.00 -58.10 -6.57
CA PRO A 25 18.97 -59.44 -7.14
C PRO A 25 17.54 -59.92 -7.38
N GLU A 26 17.26 -60.51 -8.54
CA GLU A 26 15.94 -61.08 -8.86
C GLU A 26 15.67 -62.33 -8.01
N LEU A 27 15.10 -62.11 -6.82
CA LEU A 27 14.74 -63.15 -5.87
C LEU A 27 13.27 -63.56 -5.99
N PRO A 28 12.92 -64.82 -5.71
CA PRO A 28 11.52 -65.28 -5.57
C PRO A 28 10.74 -64.40 -4.60
N ALA A 29 9.44 -64.20 -4.84
CA ALA A 29 8.62 -63.21 -4.11
C ALA A 29 8.68 -63.33 -2.57
N THR A 30 8.72 -64.57 -2.05
CA THR A 30 8.86 -64.87 -0.62
C THR A 30 10.21 -64.46 -0.06
N VAL A 31 11.29 -64.73 -0.79
CA VAL A 31 12.67 -64.37 -0.40
C VAL A 31 12.89 -62.85 -0.51
N ARG A 32 12.30 -62.22 -1.54
CA ARG A 32 12.33 -60.77 -1.75
C ARG A 32 11.69 -60.00 -0.59
N LYS A 33 10.52 -60.45 -0.11
CA LYS A 33 9.83 -59.83 1.04
C LYS A 33 10.68 -59.92 2.33
N TYR A 34 11.30 -61.07 2.57
CA TYR A 34 12.17 -61.27 3.73
C TYR A 34 13.45 -60.41 3.64
N PHE A 35 14.04 -60.33 2.45
CA PHE A 35 15.23 -59.50 2.19
C PHE A 35 14.95 -58.00 2.36
N ILE A 36 13.82 -57.51 1.85
CA ILE A 36 13.36 -56.12 2.05
C ILE A 36 13.21 -55.81 3.54
N ASN A 37 12.56 -56.69 4.31
CA ASN A 37 12.41 -56.50 5.74
C ASN A 37 13.76 -56.42 6.47
N ILE A 38 14.73 -57.29 6.14
CA ILE A 38 16.07 -57.25 6.73
C ILE A 38 16.77 -55.93 6.40
N LEU A 39 16.71 -55.48 5.14
CA LEU A 39 17.31 -54.20 4.72
C LEU A 39 16.70 -53.03 5.49
N THR A 40 15.38 -52.99 5.62
CA THR A 40 14.67 -51.95 6.37
C THR A 40 15.08 -51.96 7.85
N THR A 41 15.08 -53.12 8.51
CA THR A 41 15.47 -53.24 9.92
C THR A 41 16.93 -52.86 10.15
N ASN A 42 17.84 -53.30 9.28
CA ASN A 42 19.26 -52.98 9.38
C ASN A 42 19.52 -51.48 9.17
N TYR A 43 18.86 -50.87 8.19
CA TYR A 43 18.98 -49.44 7.93
C TYR A 43 18.50 -48.62 9.14
N LEU A 44 17.34 -48.94 9.71
CA LEU A 44 16.80 -48.24 10.89
C LEU A 44 17.71 -48.40 12.12
N PHE A 45 18.27 -49.59 12.32
CA PHE A 45 19.23 -49.84 13.38
C PHE A 45 20.50 -49.00 13.20
N MET A 46 21.11 -49.06 12.01
CA MET A 46 22.31 -48.29 11.67
C MET A 46 22.06 -46.78 11.78
N LYS A 47 20.90 -46.30 11.32
CA LYS A 47 20.49 -44.90 11.45
C LYS A 47 20.44 -44.48 12.91
N LYS A 48 19.82 -45.30 13.79
CA LYS A 48 19.77 -45.04 15.23
C LYS A 48 21.17 -45.00 15.84
N CYS A 49 22.08 -45.88 15.44
CA CYS A 49 23.47 -45.86 15.90
C CYS A 49 24.18 -44.56 15.49
N VAL A 50 24.02 -44.11 14.24
CA VAL A 50 24.64 -42.87 13.74
C VAL A 50 24.04 -41.64 14.43
N GLN A 51 22.73 -41.59 14.64
CA GLN A 51 22.06 -40.50 15.35
C GLN A 51 22.41 -40.43 16.85
N SER A 52 22.80 -41.56 17.45
CA SER A 52 23.21 -41.62 18.86
C SER A 52 24.62 -41.05 19.09
N ASN A 53 25.40 -40.84 18.02
CA ASN A 53 26.71 -40.21 18.12
C ASN A 53 26.54 -38.70 18.41
N PRO A 54 27.15 -38.15 19.48
CA PRO A 54 27.09 -36.73 19.76
C PRO A 54 27.65 -35.93 18.57
N GLY A 55 26.77 -35.15 17.92
CA GLY A 55 27.16 -34.22 16.87
C GLY A 55 27.90 -33.00 17.44
N VAL A 56 28.58 -32.25 16.57
CA VAL A 56 29.23 -31.00 16.96
C VAL A 56 28.14 -29.99 17.35
N PRO A 57 28.13 -29.46 18.59
CA PRO A 57 27.15 -28.47 19.02
C PRO A 57 27.34 -27.15 18.28
N ILE A 58 26.31 -26.30 18.27
CA ILE A 58 26.42 -24.97 17.67
C ILE A 58 27.43 -24.12 18.46
N GLN A 59 28.24 -23.34 17.75
CA GLN A 59 29.22 -22.47 18.38
C GLN A 59 28.52 -21.28 19.06
N GLN A 60 28.86 -21.03 20.33
CA GLN A 60 28.30 -19.92 21.11
C GLN A 60 28.49 -18.55 20.43
N GLN A 61 29.61 -18.39 19.72
CA GLN A 61 29.93 -17.17 18.98
C GLN A 61 28.90 -16.86 17.87
N TRP A 62 28.32 -17.89 17.25
CA TRP A 62 27.28 -17.71 16.23
C TRP A 62 25.98 -17.24 16.85
N LEU A 63 25.60 -17.83 18.00
CA LEU A 63 24.43 -17.41 18.76
C LEU A 63 24.56 -15.94 19.20
N MET A 64 25.73 -15.54 19.70
CA MET A 64 25.98 -14.13 20.07
C MET A 64 25.93 -13.21 18.85
N SER A 65 26.45 -13.63 17.71
CA SER A 65 26.40 -12.84 16.47
C SER A 65 24.96 -12.62 15.99
N VAL A 66 24.09 -13.65 16.11
CA VAL A 66 22.67 -13.53 15.80
C VAL A 66 21.98 -12.53 16.74
N LEU A 67 22.27 -12.61 18.04
CA LEU A 67 21.74 -11.67 19.04
C LEU A 67 22.16 -10.22 18.76
N MET A 68 23.41 -10.00 18.35
CA MET A 68 23.94 -8.67 18.02
C MET A 68 23.24 -7.99 16.83
N LEU A 69 22.55 -8.76 15.97
CA LEU A 69 21.78 -8.20 14.85
C LEU A 69 20.39 -7.73 15.26
N VAL A 70 19.93 -8.08 16.46
CA VAL A 70 18.61 -7.69 16.95
C VAL A 70 18.72 -6.36 17.73
N PRO A 71 17.90 -5.35 17.40
CA PRO A 71 17.87 -4.09 18.14
C PRO A 71 17.62 -4.27 19.64
N GLN A 72 18.40 -3.55 20.47
CA GLN A 72 18.31 -3.61 21.93
C GLN A 72 16.90 -3.30 22.46
N SER A 73 16.18 -2.37 21.79
CA SER A 73 14.81 -1.98 22.15
C SER A 73 13.79 -3.12 22.05
N LEU A 74 14.11 -4.18 21.30
CA LEU A 74 13.28 -5.39 21.20
C LEU A 74 13.71 -6.48 22.19
N MET A 75 14.84 -6.29 22.87
CA MET A 75 15.37 -7.19 23.90
C MET A 75 15.10 -6.66 25.32
N GLU A 76 14.61 -5.43 25.43
CA GLU A 76 14.25 -4.83 26.71
C GLU A 76 12.93 -5.41 27.25
N GLY A 77 12.96 -5.84 28.52
CA GLY A 77 11.81 -6.39 29.24
C GLY A 77 11.87 -7.90 29.47
N LYS A 78 11.29 -8.35 30.60
CA LYS A 78 11.30 -9.77 31.00
C LYS A 78 10.67 -10.72 29.99
N GLU A 79 9.59 -10.30 29.32
CA GLU A 79 8.92 -11.13 28.31
C GLU A 79 9.75 -11.28 27.04
N SER A 80 10.42 -10.20 26.63
CA SER A 80 11.32 -10.18 25.47
C SER A 80 12.55 -11.07 25.70
N GLU A 81 13.12 -11.06 26.90
CA GLU A 81 14.25 -11.91 27.29
C GLU A 81 13.86 -13.41 27.25
N LEU A 82 12.71 -13.77 27.83
CA LEU A 82 12.18 -15.14 27.77
C LEU A 82 11.88 -15.60 26.33
N LEU A 83 11.37 -14.71 25.49
CA LEU A 83 11.14 -15.01 24.08
C LEU A 83 12.46 -15.25 23.34
N ALA A 84 13.47 -14.41 23.61
CA ALA A 84 14.79 -14.56 23.02
C ALA A 84 15.42 -15.91 23.41
N GLU A 85 15.38 -16.29 24.69
CA GLU A 85 15.86 -17.60 25.16
C GLU A 85 15.14 -18.77 24.46
N LYS A 86 13.81 -18.67 24.31
CA LYS A 86 13.01 -19.69 23.63
C LYS A 86 13.42 -19.84 22.16
N LEU A 87 13.61 -18.72 21.45
CA LEU A 87 14.02 -18.69 20.04
C LEU A 87 15.46 -19.19 19.86
N LEU A 88 16.38 -18.82 20.75
CA LEU A 88 17.73 -19.38 20.79
C LEU A 88 17.71 -20.89 20.97
N GLY A 89 16.87 -21.37 21.89
CA GLY A 89 16.66 -22.81 22.09
C GLY A 89 16.14 -23.50 20.83
N GLU A 90 15.26 -22.85 20.05
CA GLU A 90 14.78 -23.35 18.77
C GLU A 90 15.90 -23.46 17.73
N ILE A 91 16.69 -22.39 17.57
CA ILE A 91 17.85 -22.38 16.68
C ILE A 91 18.84 -23.49 17.01
N ILE A 92 19.13 -23.70 18.31
CA ILE A 92 20.02 -24.78 18.76
C ILE A 92 19.45 -26.15 18.38
N ARG A 93 18.17 -26.40 18.69
CA ARG A 93 17.51 -27.68 18.37
C ARG A 93 17.49 -27.96 16.87
N ASP A 94 17.17 -26.95 16.06
CA ASP A 94 17.10 -27.08 14.62
C ASP A 94 18.47 -27.32 13.99
N TYR A 95 19.51 -26.66 14.51
CA TYR A 95 20.88 -26.91 14.12
C TYR A 95 21.32 -28.34 14.45
N GLU A 96 21.08 -28.80 15.69
CA GLU A 96 21.43 -30.16 16.11
C GLU A 96 20.70 -31.21 15.28
N MET A 97 19.40 -31.02 15.05
CA MET A 97 18.60 -31.90 14.21
C MET A 97 19.13 -31.95 12.77
N SER A 98 19.45 -30.77 12.21
CA SER A 98 20.03 -30.67 10.87
C SER A 98 21.42 -31.30 10.77
N MET A 99 22.24 -31.18 11.81
CA MET A 99 23.57 -31.80 11.86
C MET A 99 23.48 -33.32 11.96
N ARG A 100 22.61 -33.86 12.84
CA ARG A 100 22.37 -35.31 12.93
C ARG A 100 21.90 -35.87 11.59
N ARG A 101 20.99 -35.18 10.92
CA ARG A 101 20.53 -35.51 9.57
C ARG A 101 21.68 -35.52 8.55
N CYS A 102 22.52 -34.49 8.56
CA CYS A 102 23.69 -34.41 7.67
C CYS A 102 24.63 -35.61 7.85
N VAL A 103 24.95 -35.97 9.10
CA VAL A 103 25.83 -37.11 9.40
C VAL A 103 25.23 -38.43 8.90
N VAL A 104 23.94 -38.68 9.14
CA VAL A 104 23.23 -39.86 8.61
C VAL A 104 23.32 -39.94 7.09
N ARG A 105 23.06 -38.82 6.40
CA ARG A 105 23.10 -38.74 4.92
C ARG A 105 24.52 -38.90 4.35
N ASN A 106 25.54 -38.66 5.16
CA ASN A 106 26.94 -38.77 4.74
C ASN A 106 27.46 -40.19 4.90
N VAL A 107 27.11 -40.84 6.02
CA VAL A 107 27.58 -42.18 6.41
C VAL A 107 26.73 -43.30 5.81
N LEU A 108 25.41 -43.14 5.74
CA LEU A 108 24.48 -44.18 5.29
C LEU A 108 23.87 -43.83 3.93
N ILE A 109 23.73 -44.85 3.09
CA ILE A 109 22.95 -44.79 1.84
C ILE A 109 21.58 -45.38 2.14
N LYS A 110 20.51 -44.62 1.87
CA LYS A 110 19.14 -45.10 2.04
C LYS A 110 18.85 -46.14 0.94
N PRO A 111 18.42 -47.37 1.29
CA PRO A 111 18.01 -48.36 0.30
C PRO A 111 16.66 -47.98 -0.32
N ASP A 112 16.50 -48.19 -1.63
CA ASP A 112 15.27 -47.96 -2.37
C ASP A 112 14.30 -49.14 -2.19
N VAL A 113 13.60 -49.18 -1.05
CA VAL A 113 12.67 -50.24 -0.68
C VAL A 113 11.36 -49.69 -0.11
N LYS A 114 10.24 -50.33 -0.45
CA LYS A 114 8.91 -50.00 0.10
C LYS A 114 8.90 -50.18 1.62
N GLY A 115 8.47 -49.15 2.36
CA GLY A 115 8.47 -49.11 3.83
C GLY A 115 9.48 -48.16 4.48
N LEU A 116 10.28 -47.44 3.67
CA LEU A 116 11.10 -46.30 4.11
C LEU A 116 10.62 -44.96 3.49
N GLU A 117 9.35 -44.89 3.10
CA GLU A 117 8.74 -43.71 2.46
C GLU A 117 8.56 -42.57 3.47
N ASP A 118 8.16 -42.87 4.71
CA ASP A 118 8.06 -41.90 5.81
C ASP A 118 9.42 -41.33 6.25
N GLU A 119 10.52 -41.93 5.78
CA GLU A 119 11.89 -41.47 5.96
C GLU A 119 12.33 -40.54 4.81
N GLU A 120 11.40 -40.08 3.98
CA GLU A 120 11.65 -39.03 3.00
C GLU A 120 11.70 -37.68 3.72
N GLU A 121 12.92 -37.27 4.06
CA GLU A 121 13.15 -36.00 4.76
C GLU A 121 12.80 -34.81 3.88
N ALA A 122 12.02 -33.88 4.45
CA ALA A 122 11.69 -32.62 3.81
C ALA A 122 12.96 -31.95 3.24
N PRO A 123 12.90 -31.42 2.00
CA PRO A 123 14.02 -30.72 1.39
C PRO A 123 14.49 -29.61 2.32
N LEU A 124 15.79 -29.27 2.26
CA LEU A 124 16.31 -28.13 3.00
C LEU A 124 15.44 -26.90 2.68
N PRO A 125 15.04 -26.11 3.70
CA PRO A 125 14.30 -24.89 3.45
C PRO A 125 15.11 -24.05 2.48
N LEU A 126 14.52 -23.77 1.32
CA LEU A 126 15.12 -22.88 0.34
C LEU A 126 15.28 -21.51 1.00
N LEU A 127 16.46 -20.90 0.87
CA LEU A 127 16.61 -19.47 1.17
C LEU A 127 15.46 -18.74 0.47
N PRO A 128 14.76 -17.82 1.15
CA PRO A 128 13.67 -17.08 0.52
C PRO A 128 14.23 -16.33 -0.69
N LEU A 129 13.95 -16.87 -1.87
CA LEU A 129 14.35 -16.30 -3.15
C LEU A 129 13.62 -14.95 -3.30
N GLY A 130 14.39 -13.88 -3.51
CA GLY A 130 13.85 -12.53 -3.74
C GLY A 130 13.80 -11.61 -2.51
N LEU A 131 14.19 -12.07 -1.32
CA LEU A 131 14.42 -11.18 -0.17
C LEU A 131 15.86 -10.68 -0.17
N ASP A 132 16.09 -9.55 -0.84
CA ASP A 132 17.31 -8.78 -0.65
C ASP A 132 17.22 -8.00 0.67
N PHE A 133 17.91 -8.49 1.70
CA PHE A 133 18.03 -7.81 2.99
C PHE A 133 19.04 -6.65 2.96
N SER A 134 19.70 -6.42 1.82
CA SER A 134 20.48 -5.21 1.64
C SER A 134 19.54 -4.00 1.68
N ARG A 135 19.95 -2.96 2.43
CA ARG A 135 19.18 -1.72 2.59
C ARG A 135 19.83 -0.54 1.82
N PRO A 136 20.23 -0.67 0.54
CA PRO A 136 20.96 0.38 -0.16
C PRO A 136 20.12 1.65 -0.30
N TRP A 137 18.79 1.50 -0.33
CA TRP A 137 17.81 2.60 -0.42
C TRP A 137 17.37 3.15 0.94
N HIS A 138 17.76 2.55 2.07
CA HIS A 138 17.25 3.00 3.37
C HIS A 138 17.72 4.42 3.70
N ASN A 139 18.99 4.72 3.43
CA ASN A 139 19.52 6.07 3.66
C ASN A 139 18.85 7.11 2.76
N SER A 140 18.63 6.78 1.48
CA SER A 140 17.92 7.70 0.56
C SER A 140 16.45 7.89 0.96
N PHE A 141 15.77 6.83 1.40
CA PHE A 141 14.42 6.91 1.95
C PHE A 141 14.36 7.81 3.20
N ILE A 142 15.26 7.61 4.16
CA ILE A 142 15.31 8.43 5.38
C ILE A 142 15.60 9.89 5.03
N GLN A 143 16.51 10.14 4.09
CA GLN A 143 16.81 11.49 3.60
C GLN A 143 15.58 12.16 2.97
N ALA A 144 14.90 11.48 2.04
CA ALA A 144 13.70 12.00 1.38
C ALA A 144 12.56 12.25 2.38
N LYS A 145 12.35 11.32 3.33
CA LYS A 145 11.38 11.47 4.42
C LYS A 145 11.67 12.71 5.25
N ASN A 146 12.92 12.92 5.65
CA ASN A 146 13.32 14.07 6.46
C ASN A 146 13.13 15.39 5.69
N GLN A 147 13.42 15.41 4.38
CA GLN A 147 13.16 16.57 3.52
C GLN A 147 11.67 16.89 3.41
N ILE A 148 10.81 15.89 3.26
CA ILE A 148 9.36 16.09 3.21
C ILE A 148 8.86 16.64 4.55
N LEU A 149 9.30 16.06 5.67
CA LEU A 149 8.90 16.50 7.01
C LEU A 149 9.35 17.93 7.32
N SER A 150 10.55 18.33 6.87
CA SER A 150 11.09 19.66 7.16
C SER A 150 10.47 20.77 6.31
N ASN A 151 9.95 20.46 5.13
CA ASN A 151 9.55 21.46 4.15
C ASN A 151 8.03 21.52 3.93
N LEU A 152 7.32 20.41 4.07
CA LEU A 152 5.92 20.31 3.67
C LEU A 152 4.94 20.65 4.81
N HIS A 153 5.39 20.65 6.08
CA HIS A 153 4.60 21.03 7.26
C HIS A 153 3.23 20.34 7.42
N ILE A 154 2.98 19.23 6.71
CA ILE A 154 1.67 18.55 6.63
C ILE A 154 1.17 18.01 7.98
N LEU A 155 2.07 17.78 8.94
CA LEU A 155 1.72 17.27 10.28
C LEU A 155 1.49 18.39 11.30
N HIS A 156 1.63 19.67 10.91
CA HIS A 156 1.49 20.78 11.82
C HIS A 156 0.03 20.92 12.30
N PRO A 157 -0.25 21.09 13.61
CA PRO A 157 -1.61 21.18 14.14
C PRO A 157 -2.48 22.25 13.46
N THR A 158 -1.90 23.39 13.12
CA THR A 158 -2.59 24.46 12.36
C THR A 158 -3.13 23.99 11.01
N MET A 159 -2.42 23.09 10.30
CA MET A 159 -2.89 22.54 9.02
C MET A 159 -4.11 21.64 9.22
N LYS A 160 -4.14 20.89 10.31
CA LYS A 160 -5.31 20.10 10.70
C LYS A 160 -6.52 21.01 10.98
N THR A 161 -6.35 22.07 11.77
CA THR A 161 -7.44 23.01 12.05
C THR A 161 -7.94 23.71 10.78
N LEU A 162 -7.03 24.08 9.88
CA LEU A 162 -7.38 24.64 8.57
C LEU A 162 -8.18 23.65 7.71
N LEU A 163 -7.78 22.37 7.72
CA LEU A 163 -8.52 21.28 7.08
C LEU A 163 -9.94 21.16 7.65
N ASP A 164 -10.09 21.17 8.97
CA ASP A 164 -11.38 21.06 9.65
C ASP A 164 -12.32 22.24 9.29
N PHE A 165 -11.77 23.45 9.18
CA PHE A 165 -12.54 24.62 8.72
C PHE A 165 -13.07 24.46 7.30
N GLY A 166 -12.23 23.98 6.37
CA GLY A 166 -12.66 23.72 5.00
C GLY A 166 -13.67 22.59 4.91
N TYR A 167 -13.50 21.50 5.67
CA TYR A 167 -14.50 20.42 5.70
C TYR A 167 -15.86 20.89 6.23
N ALA A 168 -15.84 21.66 7.34
CA ALA A 168 -17.06 22.23 7.90
C ALA A 168 -17.75 23.22 6.96
N ALA A 169 -16.99 24.00 6.19
CA ALA A 169 -17.53 24.98 5.25
C ALA A 169 -18.03 24.33 3.93
N PHE A 170 -17.31 23.33 3.41
CA PHE A 170 -17.46 22.86 2.03
C PHE A 170 -18.08 21.47 1.89
N SER A 171 -18.18 20.67 2.95
CA SER A 171 -18.68 19.27 2.86
C SER A 171 -20.06 19.16 2.21
N ALA A 172 -21.02 20.02 2.57
CA ALA A 172 -22.38 20.04 2.00
C ALA A 172 -22.65 21.27 1.11
N PHE A 173 -21.63 22.05 0.77
CA PHE A 173 -21.77 23.29 0.01
C PHE A 173 -21.38 23.07 -1.46
N LEU A 174 -22.17 23.65 -2.37
CA LEU A 174 -21.87 23.79 -3.79
C LEU A 174 -21.99 25.27 -4.14
N ILE A 175 -21.21 25.73 -5.13
CA ILE A 175 -21.26 27.13 -5.59
C ILE A 175 -22.62 27.44 -6.21
N VAL A 176 -23.20 26.46 -6.93
CA VAL A 176 -24.52 26.54 -7.55
C VAL A 176 -25.33 25.34 -7.09
N ASP A 177 -26.57 25.59 -6.66
CA ASP A 177 -27.52 24.53 -6.30
C ASP A 177 -28.39 24.14 -7.50
N PHE A 178 -28.10 22.97 -8.06
CA PHE A 178 -28.79 22.43 -9.23
C PHE A 178 -30.08 21.70 -8.90
N SER A 179 -30.36 21.39 -7.62
CA SER A 179 -31.57 20.65 -7.23
C SER A 179 -32.86 21.39 -7.59
N SER A 180 -32.78 22.73 -7.63
CA SER A 180 -33.89 23.61 -7.96
C SER A 180 -34.20 23.72 -9.45
N PHE A 181 -33.32 23.25 -10.35
CA PHE A 181 -33.45 23.51 -11.79
C PHE A 181 -34.71 22.87 -12.36
N ARG A 182 -35.00 21.62 -11.98
CA ARG A 182 -36.22 20.93 -12.42
C ARG A 182 -37.49 21.52 -11.79
N LEU A 183 -37.40 22.02 -10.56
CA LEU A 183 -38.54 22.59 -9.82
C LEU A 183 -39.01 23.92 -10.42
N LYS A 184 -38.09 24.69 -11.03
CA LYS A 184 -38.39 25.97 -11.68
C LYS A 184 -39.14 25.82 -13.02
N GLY A 185 -39.26 24.60 -13.56
CA GLY A 185 -39.87 24.36 -14.87
C GLY A 185 -38.94 24.71 -16.02
N PRO A 186 -39.46 24.96 -17.24
CA PRO A 186 -38.64 25.37 -18.39
C PRO A 186 -37.93 26.70 -18.14
N ILE A 187 -36.59 26.68 -18.22
CA ILE A 187 -35.72 27.82 -17.94
C ILE A 187 -35.28 28.49 -19.24
N ASP A 188 -35.25 29.82 -19.25
CA ASP A 188 -34.67 30.62 -20.33
C ASP A 188 -33.14 30.72 -20.20
N CYS A 189 -32.42 30.74 -21.32
CA CYS A 189 -30.95 30.78 -21.31
C CYS A 189 -30.38 32.00 -20.57
N GLU A 190 -30.95 33.19 -20.76
CA GLU A 190 -30.45 34.41 -20.12
C GLU A 190 -30.78 34.45 -18.62
N SER A 191 -31.97 33.97 -18.26
CA SER A 191 -32.33 33.70 -16.86
C SER A 191 -31.33 32.78 -16.18
N LEU A 192 -30.96 31.67 -16.83
CA LEU A 192 -30.02 30.69 -16.30
C LEU A 192 -28.62 31.30 -16.09
N LYS A 193 -28.10 32.00 -17.09
CA LYS A 193 -26.79 32.69 -17.01
C LYS A 193 -26.76 33.68 -15.85
N THR A 194 -27.86 34.42 -15.67
CA THR A 194 -28.01 35.41 -14.59
C THR A 194 -28.06 34.74 -13.22
N ASP A 195 -28.89 33.69 -13.06
CA ASP A 195 -29.04 32.93 -11.83
C ASP A 195 -27.72 32.29 -11.38
N VAL A 196 -26.99 31.69 -12.32
CA VAL A 196 -25.68 31.07 -12.07
C VAL A 196 -24.66 32.15 -11.67
N SER A 197 -24.61 33.27 -12.38
CA SER A 197 -23.70 34.37 -12.05
C SER A 197 -23.96 34.94 -10.66
N LEU A 198 -25.23 35.13 -10.31
CA LEU A 198 -25.64 35.58 -8.97
C LEU A 198 -25.29 34.55 -7.89
N SER A 199 -25.47 33.26 -8.17
CA SER A 199 -25.13 32.19 -7.24
C SER A 199 -23.63 32.13 -6.99
N CYS A 200 -22.81 32.26 -8.04
CA CYS A 200 -21.35 32.38 -7.92
C CYS A 200 -20.94 33.56 -7.03
N SER A 201 -21.46 34.77 -7.28
CA SER A 201 -21.13 35.95 -6.47
C SER A 201 -21.56 35.82 -5.00
N LYS A 202 -22.76 35.25 -4.75
CA LYS A 202 -23.21 34.96 -3.38
C LYS A 202 -22.33 33.92 -2.69
N ALA A 203 -21.89 32.91 -3.42
CA ALA A 203 -20.98 31.89 -2.91
C ALA A 203 -19.61 32.49 -2.55
N GLU A 204 -19.04 33.34 -3.41
CA GLU A 204 -17.80 34.07 -3.14
C GLU A 204 -17.89 34.90 -1.87
N GLU A 205 -18.93 35.72 -1.75
CA GLU A 205 -19.16 36.56 -0.57
C GLU A 205 -19.30 35.70 0.71
N LYS A 206 -20.05 34.59 0.62
CA LYS A 206 -20.21 33.67 1.75
C LYS A 206 -18.88 33.02 2.14
N ILE A 207 -18.07 32.58 1.18
CA ILE A 207 -16.75 31.99 1.43
C ILE A 207 -15.82 33.01 2.09
N LEU A 208 -15.80 34.25 1.58
CA LEU A 208 -14.97 35.34 2.10
C LEU A 208 -15.38 35.77 3.52
N SER A 209 -16.68 35.84 3.80
CA SER A 209 -17.22 36.28 5.09
C SER A 209 -17.18 35.20 6.18
N THR A 210 -17.15 33.92 5.80
CA THR A 210 -17.20 32.80 6.76
C THR A 210 -15.88 32.04 6.82
N TRP A 211 -15.58 31.21 5.82
CA TRP A 211 -14.40 30.35 5.81
C TRP A 211 -13.11 31.16 5.86
N TYR A 212 -12.97 32.18 5.00
CA TYR A 212 -11.76 32.99 4.94
C TYR A 212 -11.55 33.83 6.22
N GLN A 213 -12.61 34.40 6.81
CA GLN A 213 -12.49 35.10 8.09
C GLN A 213 -12.02 34.17 9.23
N ARG A 214 -12.49 32.91 9.26
CA ARG A 214 -12.01 31.93 10.25
C ARG A 214 -10.53 31.60 10.06
N ILE A 215 -10.06 31.55 8.81
CA ILE A 215 -8.65 31.36 8.49
C ILE A 215 -7.81 32.54 8.97
N ILE A 216 -8.25 33.78 8.68
CA ILE A 216 -7.58 34.98 9.20
C ILE A 216 -7.51 34.92 10.74
N GLY A 217 -8.62 34.57 11.39
CA GLY A 217 -8.68 34.42 12.85
C GLY A 217 -7.69 33.39 13.39
N LEU A 218 -7.48 32.27 12.68
CA LEU A 218 -6.49 31.24 13.05
C LEU A 218 -5.06 31.77 12.97
N PHE A 219 -4.70 32.46 11.88
CA PHE A 219 -3.33 32.95 11.67
C PHE A 219 -3.02 34.28 12.38
N THR A 220 -4.04 34.95 12.93
CA THR A 220 -3.84 36.12 13.82
C THR A 220 -3.33 35.70 15.20
N GLN A 221 -3.56 34.44 15.60
CA GLN A 221 -3.10 33.88 16.87
C GLN A 221 -1.59 33.58 16.80
N LYS A 222 -0.83 33.93 17.85
CA LYS A 222 0.63 33.68 17.90
C LYS A 222 0.96 32.19 17.93
N GLU A 223 0.00 31.38 18.42
CA GLU A 223 0.10 29.94 18.54
C GLU A 223 0.09 29.22 17.18
N SER A 224 -0.35 29.90 16.12
CA SER A 224 -0.46 29.33 14.77
C SER A 224 0.89 28.91 14.16
N LEU A 225 1.99 29.52 14.62
CA LEU A 225 3.38 29.26 14.21
C LEU A 225 4.18 28.48 15.26
N ASN A 226 3.53 27.92 16.29
CA ASN A 226 4.22 27.19 17.35
C ASN A 226 5.02 26.00 16.80
N GLY A 227 6.35 26.06 16.94
CA GLY A 227 7.26 25.02 16.46
C GLY A 227 7.76 25.23 15.03
N VAL A 228 7.32 26.28 14.34
CA VAL A 228 7.87 26.70 13.05
C VAL A 228 9.11 27.57 13.30
N LYS A 229 10.23 27.21 12.67
CA LYS A 229 11.46 28.01 12.75
C LYS A 229 11.35 29.26 11.88
N SER A 230 12.06 30.33 12.25
CA SER A 230 11.99 31.62 11.53
C SER A 230 12.41 31.51 10.05
N ASP A 231 13.32 30.61 9.72
CA ASP A 231 13.80 30.34 8.34
C ASP A 231 12.83 29.48 7.52
N GLN A 232 11.80 28.92 8.14
CA GLN A 232 10.81 28.03 7.52
C GLN A 232 9.40 28.64 7.43
N VAL A 233 9.26 29.91 7.80
CA VAL A 233 7.96 30.61 7.77
C VAL A 233 7.40 30.68 6.35
N ASP A 234 8.24 30.91 5.34
CA ASP A 234 7.82 30.96 3.94
C ASP A 234 7.32 29.60 3.44
N SER A 235 8.03 28.51 3.76
CA SER A 235 7.60 27.15 3.38
C SER A 235 6.31 26.76 4.10
N PHE A 236 6.12 27.21 5.34
CA PHE A 236 4.89 27.03 6.08
C PHE A 236 3.71 27.74 5.39
N TYR A 237 3.81 29.03 5.06
CA TYR A 237 2.74 29.74 4.38
C TYR A 237 2.48 29.24 2.95
N ASN A 238 3.51 28.73 2.25
CA ASN A 238 3.33 28.04 0.98
C ASN A 238 2.48 26.76 1.14
N CYS A 239 2.67 26.01 2.23
CA CYS A 239 1.80 24.88 2.56
C CYS A 239 0.37 25.35 2.85
N VAL A 240 0.19 26.42 3.62
CA VAL A 240 -1.14 27.01 3.89
C VAL A 240 -1.85 27.40 2.59
N ALA A 241 -1.16 28.14 1.72
CA ALA A 241 -1.69 28.58 0.43
C ALA A 241 -2.05 27.39 -0.47
N THR A 242 -1.19 26.37 -0.52
CA THR A 242 -1.45 25.14 -1.28
C THR A 242 -2.68 24.41 -0.74
N LEU A 243 -2.80 24.28 0.57
CA LEU A 243 -3.91 23.62 1.23
C LEU A 243 -5.24 24.35 0.97
N MET A 244 -5.26 25.67 1.15
CA MET A 244 -6.40 26.52 0.82
C MET A 244 -6.79 26.41 -0.66
N SER A 245 -5.80 26.46 -1.57
CA SER A 245 -6.02 26.30 -3.00
C SER A 245 -6.65 24.95 -3.34
N ASN A 246 -6.17 23.86 -2.72
CA ASN A 246 -6.72 22.53 -2.93
C ASN A 246 -8.17 22.41 -2.46
N GLN A 247 -8.52 23.03 -1.31
CA GLN A 247 -9.90 23.03 -0.82
C GLN A 247 -10.85 23.77 -1.77
N LEU A 248 -10.44 24.93 -2.31
CA LEU A 248 -11.25 25.68 -3.28
C LEU A 248 -11.36 24.95 -4.64
N LYS A 249 -10.26 24.39 -5.14
CA LYS A 249 -10.26 23.58 -6.36
C LYS A 249 -11.17 22.36 -6.25
N GLU A 250 -11.17 21.72 -5.09
CA GLU A 250 -12.06 20.58 -4.81
C GLU A 250 -13.54 20.99 -4.80
N LEU A 251 -13.86 22.16 -4.23
CA LEU A 251 -15.22 22.72 -4.29
C LEU A 251 -15.66 23.03 -5.73
N LEU A 252 -14.78 23.63 -6.54
CA LEU A 252 -15.02 23.90 -7.96
C LEU A 252 -15.27 22.59 -8.73
N ARG A 253 -14.38 21.61 -8.57
CA ARG A 253 -14.49 20.28 -9.19
C ARG A 253 -15.82 19.62 -8.84
N ARG A 254 -16.18 19.56 -7.56
CA ARG A 254 -17.45 18.97 -7.10
C ARG A 254 -18.67 19.69 -7.65
N THR A 255 -18.61 21.01 -7.81
CA THR A 255 -19.72 21.78 -8.39
C THR A 255 -19.88 21.48 -9.88
N VAL A 256 -18.77 21.42 -10.64
CA VAL A 256 -18.81 21.03 -12.06
C VAL A 256 -19.28 19.59 -12.22
N GLU A 257 -18.81 18.66 -11.39
CA GLU A 257 -19.28 17.27 -11.41
C GLU A 257 -20.76 17.15 -11.10
N ALA A 258 -21.27 17.92 -10.14
CA ALA A 258 -22.70 17.96 -9.85
C ALA A 258 -23.51 18.47 -11.05
N PHE A 259 -23.00 19.45 -11.79
CA PHE A 259 -23.62 19.94 -13.01
C PHE A 259 -23.62 18.89 -14.13
N VAL A 260 -22.47 18.24 -14.39
CA VAL A 260 -22.34 17.22 -15.45
C VAL A 260 -23.25 16.02 -15.17
N LYS A 261 -23.39 15.63 -13.90
CA LYS A 261 -24.31 14.54 -13.49
C LYS A 261 -25.78 14.79 -13.84
N LEU A 262 -26.20 16.04 -14.04
CA LEU A 262 -27.57 16.33 -14.49
C LEU A 262 -27.85 15.80 -15.89
N PHE A 263 -26.80 15.58 -16.70
CA PHE A 263 -26.88 15.08 -18.08
C PHE A 263 -26.66 13.58 -18.18
N ASP A 264 -26.72 12.84 -17.07
CA ASP A 264 -26.63 11.39 -17.07
C ASP A 264 -27.81 10.78 -17.85
N PRO A 265 -27.57 10.00 -18.93
CA PRO A 265 -28.64 9.39 -19.72
C PRO A 265 -29.52 8.42 -18.92
N GLU A 266 -28.99 7.86 -17.82
CA GLU A 266 -29.70 6.93 -16.93
C GLU A 266 -30.63 7.65 -15.93
N ASP A 267 -30.33 8.91 -15.57
CA ASP A 267 -31.16 9.72 -14.67
C ASP A 267 -31.79 10.93 -15.36
N ARG A 268 -32.82 10.64 -16.17
CA ARG A 268 -33.58 11.66 -16.89
C ARG A 268 -34.42 12.57 -16.00
N ASN A 269 -34.55 12.27 -14.71
CA ASN A 269 -35.35 13.09 -13.80
C ASN A 269 -34.64 14.38 -13.42
N CYS A 270 -33.31 14.39 -13.47
CA CYS A 270 -32.47 15.53 -13.08
C CYS A 270 -32.12 16.47 -14.25
N LEU A 271 -32.47 16.09 -15.49
CA LEU A 271 -32.18 16.88 -16.70
C LEU A 271 -32.82 18.28 -16.62
N PRO A 272 -32.06 19.37 -16.85
CA PRO A 272 -32.61 20.71 -16.95
C PRO A 272 -33.53 20.82 -18.16
N LEU A 273 -34.66 21.51 -17.99
CA LEU A 273 -35.59 21.78 -19.08
C LEU A 273 -35.34 23.20 -19.60
N PHE A 274 -34.99 23.31 -20.88
CA PHE A 274 -34.81 24.60 -21.55
C PHE A 274 -36.10 25.00 -22.26
N LYS A 275 -36.47 26.27 -22.13
CA LYS A 275 -37.57 26.86 -22.88
C LYS A 275 -37.09 27.11 -24.32
N MET A 276 -37.81 26.57 -25.30
CA MET A 276 -37.59 26.82 -26.72
C MET A 276 -38.91 27.22 -27.37
N GLU A 277 -38.85 28.19 -28.27
CA GLU A 277 -39.95 28.72 -29.05
C GLU A 277 -39.71 28.42 -30.53
N LEU A 278 -40.77 28.12 -31.27
CA LEU A 278 -40.69 27.95 -32.73
C LEU A 278 -41.09 29.27 -33.38
N THR A 279 -40.12 29.94 -33.99
CA THR A 279 -40.32 31.22 -34.69
C THR A 279 -40.38 30.98 -36.20
N LEU A 280 -41.12 31.83 -36.91
CA LEU A 280 -41.18 31.83 -38.37
C LEU A 280 -40.47 33.09 -38.87
N ASP A 281 -39.24 32.94 -39.36
CA ASP A 281 -38.45 34.03 -39.93
C ASP A 281 -38.27 33.82 -41.43
N GLU A 282 -38.53 34.85 -42.23
CA GLU A 282 -38.42 34.83 -43.71
C GLU A 282 -38.98 33.56 -44.42
N LYS A 283 -40.09 32.99 -43.91
CA LYS A 283 -40.72 31.72 -44.38
C LYS A 283 -40.00 30.42 -44.00
N LYS A 284 -39.04 30.47 -43.09
CA LYS A 284 -38.36 29.32 -42.48
C LYS A 284 -38.75 29.21 -41.02
N MET A 285 -39.15 28.01 -40.60
CA MET A 285 -39.38 27.72 -39.18
C MET A 285 -38.04 27.45 -38.51
N GLU A 286 -37.74 28.19 -37.46
CA GLU A 286 -36.51 28.07 -36.69
C GLU A 286 -36.81 27.99 -35.19
N PHE A 287 -35.92 27.37 -34.43
CA PHE A 287 -36.03 27.33 -32.98
C PHE A 287 -35.28 28.52 -32.37
N TYR A 288 -35.91 29.18 -31.41
CA TYR A 288 -35.31 30.22 -30.59
C TYR A 288 -35.44 29.86 -29.10
N PRO A 289 -34.35 29.80 -28.32
CA PRO A 289 -32.95 29.88 -28.74
C PRO A 289 -32.57 28.76 -29.72
N SER A 290 -31.53 29.01 -30.53
CA SER A 290 -30.97 27.99 -31.42
C SER A 290 -30.22 26.91 -30.61
N PHE A 291 -29.89 25.78 -31.24
CA PHE A 291 -29.06 24.75 -30.59
C PHE A 291 -27.69 25.28 -30.17
N GLN A 292 -27.12 26.20 -30.94
CA GLN A 292 -25.84 26.82 -30.62
C GLN A 292 -25.97 27.72 -29.38
N ASP A 293 -27.04 28.51 -29.27
CA ASP A 293 -27.27 29.35 -28.09
C ASP A 293 -27.43 28.52 -26.81
N LEU A 294 -28.05 27.33 -26.92
CA LEU A 294 -28.16 26.37 -25.82
C LEU A 294 -26.80 25.80 -25.41
N GLU A 295 -25.98 25.40 -26.38
CA GLU A 295 -24.62 24.92 -26.14
C GLU A 295 -23.76 26.01 -25.47
N GLU A 296 -23.83 27.24 -25.96
CA GLU A 296 -23.15 28.40 -25.38
C GLU A 296 -23.63 28.68 -23.95
N ALA A 297 -24.93 28.55 -23.67
CA ALA A 297 -25.45 28.69 -22.31
C ALA A 297 -24.92 27.60 -21.36
N ILE A 298 -24.81 26.36 -21.85
CA ILE A 298 -24.24 25.24 -21.08
C ILE A 298 -22.74 25.48 -20.81
N LEU A 299 -21.98 25.83 -21.83
CA LEU A 299 -20.55 26.14 -21.72
C LEU A 299 -20.31 27.36 -20.81
N PHE A 300 -21.17 28.38 -20.90
CA PHE A 300 -21.12 29.54 -20.01
C PHE A 300 -21.20 29.14 -18.55
N MET A 301 -22.06 28.19 -18.17
CA MET A 301 -22.17 27.75 -16.77
C MET A 301 -20.86 27.15 -16.26
N VAL A 302 -20.26 26.24 -17.03
CA VAL A 302 -19.00 25.59 -16.66
C VAL A 302 -17.87 26.63 -16.56
N ASN A 303 -17.78 27.53 -17.54
CA ASN A 303 -16.80 28.61 -17.55
C ASN A 303 -16.99 29.57 -16.36
N ARG A 304 -18.23 29.95 -16.07
CA ARG A 304 -18.55 30.87 -14.97
C ARG A 304 -18.22 30.25 -13.62
N ILE A 305 -18.54 28.98 -13.41
CA ILE A 305 -18.13 28.23 -12.23
C ILE A 305 -16.60 28.17 -12.16
N GLY A 306 -15.91 27.84 -13.24
CA GLY A 306 -14.44 27.76 -13.28
C GLY A 306 -13.71 29.08 -12.98
N GLN A 307 -14.32 30.21 -13.35
CA GLN A 307 -13.84 31.56 -13.06
C GLN A 307 -14.21 32.06 -11.65
N THR A 308 -15.04 31.33 -10.93
CA THR A 308 -15.44 31.69 -9.56
C THR A 308 -14.24 31.53 -8.63
N LEU A 309 -13.97 32.53 -7.79
CA LEU A 309 -12.83 32.56 -6.85
C LEU A 309 -11.43 32.62 -7.50
N GLN A 310 -11.32 32.97 -8.79
CA GLN A 310 -10.06 33.35 -9.46
C GLN A 310 -9.81 34.84 -9.35
#